data_AF-A0A960FIY1-F1
#
_entry.id   AF-A0A960FIY1-F1
#
_cell.length_a   1.000
_cell.length_b   1.000
_cell.length_c   1.000
_cell.angle_alpha   90.00
_cell.angle_beta   90.00
_cell.angle_gamma   90.00
#
_symmetry.space_group_name_H-M   'P 1'
#
loop_
_entity.id
_entity.type
_entity.pdbx_description
1 polymer ?
#
loop_
_entity_poly.entity_id
_entity_poly.type
_entity_poly.pdbx_seq_one_letter_code
_entity_poly.pdbx_strand_id
1 'polypeptide(L)' 'MSSRHNTMIDPPIEDLLSKVDSKFTLVTLGSRRAREINSYFNHLGEGLGKAVPPQVTSRARKPLSIGFEEIAAD' A
#
# COMPACT_ATOMS: atom_id res chain seq x y z
N MET A 1 -15.10 0.77 -22.75
CA MET A 1 -13.89 0.68 -21.88
C MET A 1 -14.39 0.27 -20.51
N SER A 2 -13.97 -0.89 -20.00
CA SER A 2 -14.39 -1.35 -18.66
C SER A 2 -13.94 -0.31 -17.63
N SER A 3 -14.88 0.19 -16.82
CA SER A 3 -14.57 1.02 -15.66
C SER A 3 -13.63 0.22 -14.75
N ARG A 4 -12.38 0.64 -14.61
CA ARG A 4 -11.52 0.15 -13.51
C ARG A 4 -12.15 0.64 -12.21
N HIS A 5 -12.98 -0.21 -11.60
CA HIS A 5 -13.55 0.10 -10.30
C HIS A 5 -12.44 -0.04 -9.26
N ASN A 6 -12.18 1.05 -8.53
CA ASN A 6 -11.31 1.03 -7.35
C ASN A 6 -12.00 0.14 -6.29
N THR A 7 -11.65 -1.15 -6.31
CA THR A 7 -12.28 -2.23 -5.55
C THR A 7 -11.20 -2.98 -4.80
N MET A 8 -11.60 -3.86 -3.87
CA MET A 8 -10.65 -4.67 -3.10
C MET A 8 -9.75 -5.60 -3.95
N ILE A 9 -10.01 -5.72 -5.26
CA ILE A 9 -9.25 -6.55 -6.20
C ILE A 9 -8.23 -5.75 -7.04
N ASP A 10 -8.14 -4.44 -6.82
CA ASP A 10 -7.13 -3.57 -7.44
C ASP A 10 -6.09 -3.16 -6.38
N PRO A 11 -4.78 -3.36 -6.63
CA PRO A 11 -4.18 -4.02 -7.79
C PRO A 11 -4.47 -5.54 -7.87
N PRO A 12 -4.42 -6.16 -9.07
CA PRO A 12 -4.60 -7.59 -9.24
C PRO A 12 -3.64 -8.40 -8.37
N ILE A 13 -4.12 -9.53 -7.84
CA ILE A 13 -3.33 -10.36 -6.92
C ILE A 13 -2.13 -10.99 -7.63
N GLU A 14 -2.23 -11.25 -8.93
CA GLU A 14 -1.16 -11.80 -9.76
C GLU A 14 0.02 -10.83 -9.84
N ASP A 15 -0.24 -9.53 -9.99
CA ASP A 15 0.80 -8.49 -10.01
C ASP A 15 1.53 -8.45 -8.66
N LEU A 16 0.78 -8.52 -7.55
CA LEU A 16 1.35 -8.57 -6.20
C LEU A 16 2.16 -9.84 -5.93
N LEU A 17 1.68 -11.00 -6.37
CA LEU A 17 2.36 -12.28 -6.19
C LEU A 17 3.61 -12.41 -7.06
N SER A 18 3.72 -11.65 -8.15
CA SER A 18 4.95 -11.59 -8.95
C SER A 18 6.11 -10.89 -8.22
N LYS A 19 5.82 -10.14 -7.15
CA LYS A 19 6.78 -9.31 -6.38
C LYS A 19 7.31 -10.01 -5.13
N VAL A 20 6.73 -11.14 -4.76
CA VAL A 20 7.11 -11.87 -3.54
C VAL A 20 7.21 -13.37 -3.80
N ASP A 21 7.90 -14.07 -2.91
CA ASP A 21 8.09 -15.52 -2.95
C ASP A 21 6.87 -16.33 -2.47
N SER A 22 6.03 -15.73 -1.60
CA SER A 22 4.87 -16.42 -1.03
C SER A 22 3.72 -15.48 -0.67
N LYS A 23 2.50 -16.04 -0.60
CA LYS A 23 1.31 -15.33 -0.13
C LYS A 23 1.47 -14.79 1.30
N PHE A 24 2.21 -15.50 2.15
CA PHE A 24 2.46 -15.08 3.53
C PHE A 24 3.40 -13.89 3.61
N THR A 25 4.40 -13.84 2.72
CA THR A 25 5.29 -12.69 2.55
C THR A 25 4.49 -11.47 2.13
N LEU A 26 3.60 -11.60 1.13
CA LEU A 26 2.73 -10.49 0.70
C LEU A 26 1.92 -9.91 1.86
N VAL A 27 1.29 -10.77 2.67
CA VAL A 27 0.49 -10.33 3.83
C VAL A 27 1.35 -9.57 4.83
N THR A 28 2.54 -10.08 5.14
CA THR A 28 3.44 -9.47 6.13
C THR A 28 3.99 -8.14 5.64
N LEU A 29 4.45 -8.10 4.38
CA LEU A 29 5.00 -6.91 3.72
C LEU A 29 3.94 -5.80 3.62
N GLY A 30 2.77 -6.12 3.05
CA GLY A 30 1.67 -5.17 2.91
C GLY A 30 1.17 -4.66 4.28
N SER A 31 1.04 -5.55 5.27
CA SER A 31 0.61 -5.15 6.62
C SER A 31 1.60 -4.24 7.33
N ARG A 32 2.91 -4.53 7.22
CA ARG A 32 3.95 -3.69 7.79
C ARG A 32 3.93 -2.32 7.13
N ARG A 33 3.90 -2.28 5.80
CA ARG A 33 3.91 -1.02 5.05
C ARG A 33 2.67 -0.18 5.33
N ALA A 34 1.49 -0.81 5.42
CA ALA A 34 0.26 -0.13 5.82
C ALA A 34 0.36 0.56 7.18
N ARG A 35 1.07 -0.03 8.16
CA ARG A 35 1.28 0.57 9.49
C ARG A 35 2.21 1.79 9.41
N GLU A 36 3.24 1.74 8.57
CA GLU A 36 4.13 2.88 8.33
C GLU A 36 3.37 4.05 7.71
N ILE A 37 2.55 3.79 6.68
CA ILE A 37 1.71 4.79 6.03
C ILE A 37 0.68 5.36 7.01
N ASN A 38 0.04 4.50 7.82
CA ASN A 38 -0.90 4.95 8.84
C ASN A 38 -0.21 5.84 9.88
N SER A 39 1.00 5.47 10.31
CA SER A 39 1.81 6.28 11.22
C SER A 39 2.13 7.64 10.59
N TYR A 40 2.52 7.69 9.32
CA TYR A 40 2.78 8.94 8.61
C TYR A 40 1.59 9.90 8.65
N PHE A 41 0.38 9.42 8.33
CA PHE A 41 -0.81 10.28 8.34
C PHE A 41 -1.24 10.70 9.75
N ASN A 42 -1.03 9.86 10.77
CA ASN A 42 -1.40 10.21 12.15
C ASN A 42 -0.45 11.24 12.79
N HIS A 43 0.81 11.30 12.36
CA HIS A 43 1.80 12.28 12.87
C HIS A 43 1.93 13.51 11.97
N LEU A 44 1.04 13.68 10.99
CA LEU A 44 1.07 14.81 10.07
C LEU A 44 0.69 16.10 10.82
N GLY A 45 1.70 16.86 11.24
CA GLY A 45 1.53 18.14 11.96
C GLY A 45 2.19 18.18 13.34
N GLU A 46 2.62 17.04 13.88
CA GLU A 46 3.25 16.98 15.22
C GLU A 46 4.74 17.36 15.22
N GLY A 47 5.33 17.62 14.04
CA GLY A 47 6.74 17.99 13.92
C GLY A 47 7.67 16.81 14.22
N LEU A 48 8.20 16.22 13.14
CA LEU A 48 9.24 15.18 13.16
C LEU A 48 8.86 13.85 13.86
N GLY A 49 8.10 13.03 13.13
CA GLY A 49 8.14 11.57 13.25
C GLY A 49 8.69 10.97 11.95
N LYS A 50 9.68 10.06 12.04
CA LYS A 50 10.42 9.42 10.93
C LYS A 50 9.58 8.51 10.01
N ALA A 51 8.27 8.72 9.92
CA ALA A 51 7.40 7.88 9.13
C ALA A 51 7.55 8.21 7.65
N VAL A 52 7.77 7.18 6.84
CA VAL A 52 7.97 7.32 5.39
C VAL A 52 6.61 7.57 4.74
N PRO A 53 6.43 8.67 3.96
CA PRO A 53 5.17 8.97 3.28
C PRO A 53 4.80 7.87 2.26
N PRO A 54 3.59 7.88 1.71
CA PRO A 54 3.30 7.11 0.50
C PRO A 54 4.34 7.36 -0.60
N GLN A 55 4.82 6.30 -1.24
CA GLN A 55 5.85 6.34 -2.29
C GLN A 55 5.25 6.39 -3.71
N VAL A 56 3.95 6.17 -3.83
CA VAL A 56 3.20 6.28 -5.09
C VAL A 56 2.04 7.26 -4.94
N THR A 57 1.65 7.88 -6.05
CA THR A 57 0.43 8.70 -6.07
C THR A 57 -0.77 7.77 -6.06
N SER A 58 -1.45 7.73 -4.92
CA SER A 58 -2.62 6.87 -4.71
C SER A 58 -3.91 7.68 -4.62
N ARG A 59 -5.00 7.12 -5.15
CA ARG A 59 -6.37 7.60 -4.87
C ARG A 59 -7.01 6.87 -3.69
N ALA A 60 -6.37 5.83 -3.16
CA ALA A 60 -6.88 5.06 -2.06
C ALA A 60 -6.77 5.83 -0.74
N ARG A 61 -7.77 5.64 0.13
CA ARG A 61 -7.79 6.22 1.48
C ARG A 61 -7.28 5.26 2.55
N LYS A 62 -7.25 3.96 2.25
CA LYS A 62 -6.88 2.92 3.21
C LYS A 62 -5.37 2.68 3.09
N PRO A 63 -4.61 2.76 4.18
CA PRO A 63 -3.16 2.53 4.15
C PRO A 63 -2.73 1.20 3.53
N LEU A 64 -3.54 0.14 3.69
CA LEU A 64 -3.27 -1.16 3.08
C LEU A 64 -3.38 -1.14 1.55
N SER A 65 -4.39 -0.45 1.01
CA SER A 65 -4.54 -0.29 -0.44
C SER A 65 -3.35 0.48 -1.03
N ILE A 66 -2.92 1.55 -0.36
CA ILE A 66 -1.72 2.31 -0.76
C ILE A 66 -0.47 1.41 -0.72
N GLY A 67 -0.32 0.61 0.35
CA GLY A 67 0.79 -0.35 0.45
C GLY A 67 0.81 -1.39 -0.66
N PHE A 68 -0.35 -1.87 -1.12
CA PHE A 68 -0.41 -2.77 -2.27
C PHE A 68 -0.13 -2.07 -3.60
N GLU A 69 -0.59 -0.82 -3.79
CA GLU A 69 -0.23 -0.01 -4.96
C GLU A 69 1.29 0.26 -5.02
N GLU A 70 1.95 0.46 -3.88
CA GLU A 70 3.42 0.59 -3.83
C GLU A 70 4.13 -0.72 -4.19
N ILE A 71 3.70 -1.86 -3.64
CA ILE A 71 4.27 -3.18 -3.97
C ILE A 71 4.11 -3.50 -5.46
N ALA A 72 2.97 -3.15 -6.05
CA ALA A 72 2.72 -3.38 -7.47
C ALA A 72 3.55 -2.48 -8.40
N ALA A 73 4.02 -1.33 -7.89
CA ALA A 73 4.78 -0.34 -8.66
C ALA A 73 6.31 -0.50 -8.57
N ASP A 74 6.82 -1.19 -7.53
CA ASP A 74 8.16 -1.79 -7.51
C ASP A 74 8.27 -2.85 -8.61
#